data_AF-A0A8T7GXZ4-F1
#
_entry.id   AF-A0A8T7GXZ4-F1
#
_cell.length_a   1.000
_cell.length_b   1.000
_cell.length_c   1.000
_cell.angle_alpha   90.00
_cell.angle_beta   90.00
_cell.angle_gamma   90.00
#
_symmetry.space_group_name_H-M   'P 1'
#
loop_
_entity.id
_entity.type
_entity.pdbx_description
1 polymer ?
#
loop_
_entity_poly.entity_id
_entity_poly.type
_entity_poly.pdbx_seq_one_letter_code
_entity_poly.pdbx_strand_id
1 'polypeptide(L)'
;MPAKLYPNSCVKRILAGIPDGHMHLRLVIELCDQAIVLHEATVAAIVRAYASVALHPKRRAIELRSRRMSKDERKPLFAEHQLLETDQIESSLITELEKILRDAELVRCGCAEPADADR
;
A
#
# COMPACT_ATOMS: atom_id res chain seq x y z
N MET A 1 14.30 8.22 2.74
CA MET A 1 14.25 7.55 1.43
C MET A 1 13.51 8.47 0.47
N PRO A 2 13.99 8.71 -0.76
CA PRO A 2 13.23 9.47 -1.74
C PRO A 2 11.94 8.71 -2.08
N ALA A 3 10.80 9.40 -2.04
CA ALA A 3 9.51 8.82 -2.41
C ALA A 3 9.19 9.15 -3.88
N LYS A 4 8.52 8.23 -4.58
CA LYS A 4 7.95 8.50 -5.91
C LYS A 4 6.44 8.64 -5.79
N LEU A 5 5.88 9.66 -6.43
CA LEU A 5 4.45 9.89 -6.53
C LEU A 5 3.96 9.43 -7.90
N TYR A 6 3.11 8.40 -7.91
CA TYR A 6 2.52 7.83 -9.12
C TYR A 6 1.09 8.33 -9.32
N PRO A 7 0.81 9.15 -10.36
CA PRO A 7 -0.56 9.41 -10.77
C PRO A 7 -1.20 8.14 -11.35
N ASN A 8 -2.53 8.07 -11.38
CA ASN A 8 -3.26 6.91 -11.91
C ASN A 8 -2.87 6.57 -13.36
N SER A 9 -2.52 7.58 -14.18
CA SER A 9 -2.06 7.38 -15.57
C SER A 9 -0.72 6.63 -15.68
N CYS A 10 0.02 6.49 -14.59
CA CYS A 10 1.24 5.69 -14.51
C CYS A 10 0.99 4.24 -14.10
N VAL A 11 -0.20 3.90 -13.59
CA VAL A 11 -0.56 2.54 -13.20
C VAL A 11 -1.06 1.81 -14.44
N LYS A 12 -0.27 0.87 -14.94
CA LYS A 12 -0.63 0.07 -16.12
C LYS A 12 -1.67 -0.99 -15.79
N ARG A 13 -1.50 -1.67 -14.66
CA ARG A 13 -2.34 -2.81 -14.28
C ARG A 13 -2.25 -3.08 -12.78
N ILE A 14 -3.35 -3.57 -12.21
CA ILE A 14 -3.37 -4.22 -10.90
C ILE A 14 -3.81 -5.67 -11.11
N LEU A 15 -3.07 -6.63 -10.57
CA LEU A 15 -3.39 -8.05 -10.62
C LEU A 15 -3.43 -8.61 -9.20
N ALA A 16 -4.55 -9.21 -8.80
CA ALA A 16 -4.71 -9.83 -7.50
C ALA A 16 -5.17 -11.27 -7.67
N GLY A 17 -4.55 -12.20 -6.95
CA GLY A 17 -4.94 -13.61 -6.99
C GLY A 17 -4.14 -14.47 -6.01
N ILE A 18 -4.55 -15.73 -5.89
CA ILE A 18 -3.80 -16.76 -5.16
C ILE A 18 -3.16 -17.66 -6.23
N PRO A 19 -1.84 -17.59 -6.44
CA PRO A 19 -1.17 -18.43 -7.43
C PRO A 19 -1.27 -19.92 -7.06
N ASP A 20 -1.12 -20.80 -8.05
CA ASP A 20 -1.08 -22.23 -7.81
C ASP A 20 0.01 -22.59 -6.78
N GLY A 21 -0.33 -23.49 -5.86
CA GLY A 21 0.54 -23.90 -4.76
C GLY A 21 0.72 -22.87 -3.63
N HIS A 22 0.02 -21.74 -3.68
CA HIS A 22 0.05 -20.73 -2.60
C HIS A 22 -1.25 -20.74 -1.80
N MET A 23 -1.15 -20.43 -0.51
CA MET A 23 -2.32 -20.30 0.38
C MET A 23 -2.82 -18.86 0.50
N HIS A 24 -2.06 -17.89 0.02
CA HIS A 24 -2.25 -16.48 0.31
C HIS A 24 -2.24 -15.62 -0.94
N LEU A 25 -3.00 -14.54 -0.88
CA LEU A 25 -3.09 -13.57 -1.97
C LEU A 25 -1.73 -12.93 -2.27
N ARG A 26 -1.50 -12.65 -3.55
CA ARG A 26 -0.48 -11.74 -4.05
C ARG A 26 -1.17 -10.61 -4.80
N LEU A 27 -0.77 -9.38 -4.51
CA LEU A 27 -1.19 -8.19 -5.24
C LEU A 27 0.00 -7.65 -6.01
N VAL A 28 -0.15 -7.51 -7.31
CA VAL A 28 0.83 -6.89 -8.21
C VAL A 28 0.29 -5.54 -8.65
N ILE A 29 1.11 -4.51 -8.51
CA ILE A 29 0.87 -3.17 -9.07
C ILE A 29 1.94 -2.94 -10.14
N GLU A 30 1.54 -2.98 -11.40
CA GLU A 30 2.41 -2.67 -12.53
C GLU A 30 2.36 -1.17 -12.80
N LEU A 31 3.49 -0.50 -12.59
CA LEU A 31 3.69 0.92 -12.83
C LEU A 31 4.43 1.12 -14.17
N CYS A 32 4.58 2.37 -14.59
CA CYS A 32 5.25 2.69 -15.85
C CYS A 32 6.71 2.20 -15.91
N ASP A 33 7.41 2.24 -14.78
CA ASP A 33 8.86 2.06 -14.64
C ASP A 33 9.24 0.85 -13.77
N GLN A 34 8.30 0.26 -13.03
CA GLN A 34 8.54 -0.89 -12.16
C GLN A 34 7.26 -1.67 -11.88
N ALA A 35 7.38 -2.84 -11.23
CA ALA A 35 6.26 -3.58 -10.68
C ALA A 35 6.48 -3.85 -9.19
N ILE A 36 5.42 -3.74 -8.40
CA ILE A 36 5.43 -3.98 -6.95
C ILE A 36 4.58 -5.22 -6.67
N VAL A 37 5.14 -6.21 -5.97
CA VAL A 37 4.41 -7.41 -5.52
C VAL A 37 4.29 -7.39 -4.00
N LEU A 38 3.07 -7.47 -3.49
CA LEU A 38 2.76 -7.40 -2.07
C LEU A 38 2.19 -8.72 -1.55
N HIS A 39 2.57 -9.07 -0.32
CA HIS A 39 1.94 -10.15 0.44
C HIS A 39 0.56 -9.73 0.96
N GLU A 40 -0.33 -10.71 1.09
CA GLU A 40 -1.69 -10.53 1.64
C GLU A 40 -1.73 -9.70 2.93
N ALA A 41 -0.83 -9.95 3.89
CA ALA A 41 -0.79 -9.20 5.14
C ALA A 41 -0.53 -7.69 4.94
N THR A 42 0.32 -7.33 3.97
CA THR A 42 0.58 -5.94 3.61
C THR A 42 -0.64 -5.32 2.93
N VAL A 43 -1.29 -6.06 2.03
CA VAL A 43 -2.53 -5.60 1.37
C VAL A 43 -3.64 -5.36 2.40
N ALA A 44 -3.82 -6.28 3.34
CA ALA A 44 -4.78 -6.14 4.42
C ALA A 44 -4.49 -4.89 5.28
N ALA A 45 -3.21 -4.60 5.57
CA ALA A 45 -2.82 -3.40 6.30
C ALA A 45 -3.13 -2.11 5.51
N ILE A 46 -2.90 -2.09 4.20
CA ILE A 46 -3.28 -0.96 3.33
C ILE A 46 -4.79 -0.73 3.38
N VAL A 47 -5.59 -1.80 3.24
CA VAL A 47 -7.06 -1.72 3.31
C VAL A 47 -7.51 -1.20 4.67
N ARG A 48 -6.94 -1.70 5.78
CA ARG A 48 -7.25 -1.21 7.13
C ARG A 48 -6.90 0.27 7.31
N ALA A 49 -5.73 0.70 6.85
CA ALA A 49 -5.29 2.09 6.93
C ALA A 49 -6.23 3.01 6.15
N TYR A 50 -6.54 2.65 4.89
CA TYR A 50 -7.46 3.38 4.04
C TYR A 50 -8.85 3.48 4.68
N ALA A 51 -9.44 2.35 5.08
CA ALA A 51 -10.76 2.31 5.69
C ALA A 51 -10.81 3.12 6.99
N SER A 52 -9.75 3.05 7.81
CA SER A 52 -9.67 3.76 9.08
C SER A 52 -9.68 5.29 8.94
N VAL A 53 -9.20 5.82 7.81
CA VAL A 53 -9.19 7.26 7.55
C VAL A 53 -10.41 7.66 6.71
N ALA A 54 -10.61 7.01 5.56
CA ALA A 54 -11.63 7.38 4.59
C ALA A 54 -13.06 7.17 5.12
N LEU A 55 -13.28 6.18 5.99
CA LEU A 55 -14.62 5.84 6.51
C LEU A 55 -14.86 6.37 7.93
N HIS A 56 -13.88 7.03 8.55
CA HIS A 56 -14.03 7.58 9.89
C HIS A 56 -14.35 9.08 9.83
N PRO A 57 -15.39 9.58 10.50
CA PRO A 57 -15.90 10.95 10.30
C PRO A 57 -14.94 12.07 10.76
N LYS A 58 -13.91 11.74 11.55
CA LYS A 58 -12.97 12.71 12.14
C LYS A 58 -11.50 12.36 11.99
N ARG A 59 -11.15 11.13 11.61
CA ARG A 59 -9.75 10.66 11.65
C ARG A 59 -9.12 11.06 10.33
N ARG A 60 -7.93 11.66 10.37
CA ARG A 60 -7.24 12.18 9.18
C ARG A 60 -5.94 11.46 8.87
N ALA A 61 -5.35 10.76 9.84
CA ALA A 61 -4.16 9.95 9.61
C ALA A 61 -4.11 8.76 10.56
N ILE A 62 -3.41 7.72 10.12
CA ILE A 62 -3.04 6.55 10.91
C ILE A 62 -1.71 6.04 10.38
N GLU A 63 -0.87 5.51 11.26
CA GLU A 63 0.37 4.85 10.88
C GLU A 63 0.29 3.39 11.32
N LEU A 64 0.71 2.49 10.43
CA LEU A 64 0.91 1.09 10.77
C LEU A 64 2.39 0.76 10.57
N ARG A 65 3.06 0.29 11.63
CA ARG A 65 4.50 -0.07 11.58
C ARG A 65 4.71 -1.56 11.68
N SER A 66 5.79 -2.01 11.05
CA SER A 66 6.20 -3.41 11.12
C SER A 66 6.58 -3.76 12.55
N ARG A 67 5.90 -4.77 13.11
CA ARG A 67 6.22 -5.38 14.39
C ARG A 67 6.30 -6.88 14.20
N ARG A 68 7.35 -7.46 14.77
CA ARG A 68 7.49 -8.91 14.92
C ARG A 68 6.62 -9.35 16.11
N MET A 69 5.72 -10.29 15.90
CA MET A 69 4.82 -10.83 16.92
C MET A 69 5.15 -12.29 17.20
N SER A 70 5.24 -12.63 18.48
CA SER A 70 5.38 -14.03 18.92
C SER A 70 4.12 -14.83 18.56
N LYS A 71 4.21 -16.17 18.65
CA LYS A 71 3.08 -17.06 18.36
C LYS A 71 1.89 -16.83 19.31
N ASP A 72 2.15 -16.43 20.55
CA ASP A 72 1.11 -16.25 21.57
C ASP A 72 0.40 -14.89 21.45
N GLU A 73 1.04 -13.89 20.83
CA GLU A 73 0.47 -12.56 20.60
C GLU A 73 -0.43 -12.48 19.35
N ARG A 74 -0.36 -13.48 18.46
CA ARG A 74 -1.04 -13.45 17.15
C ARG A 74 -1.97 -14.64 16.98
N LYS A 75 -3.04 -14.44 16.21
CA LYS A 75 -3.95 -15.53 15.85
C LYS A 75 -3.21 -16.61 15.04
N PRO A 76 -3.65 -17.89 15.11
CA PRO A 76 -3.13 -18.94 14.25
C PRO A 76 -3.17 -18.53 12.77
N LEU A 77 -2.16 -18.95 12.00
CA LEU A 77 -2.01 -18.69 10.57
C LEU A 77 -1.69 -17.24 10.16
N PHE A 78 -1.61 -16.29 11.10
CA PHE A 78 -1.14 -14.94 10.76
C PHE A 78 0.37 -14.95 10.45
N ALA A 79 0.87 -13.95 9.73
CA ALA A 79 2.30 -13.78 9.55
C ALA A 79 2.97 -13.31 10.86
N GLU A 80 4.24 -13.66 11.06
CA GLU A 80 5.04 -13.21 12.20
C GLU A 80 5.33 -11.70 12.16
N HIS A 81 5.58 -11.15 10.99
CA HIS A 81 5.68 -9.72 10.77
C HIS A 81 4.32 -9.16 10.37
N GLN A 82 3.80 -8.26 11.21
CA GLN A 82 2.53 -7.58 11.00
C GLN A 82 2.75 -6.07 10.94
N LEU A 83 1.86 -5.38 10.25
CA LEU A 83 1.76 -3.92 10.31
C LEU A 83 0.65 -3.58 11.31
N LEU A 84 1.03 -2.98 12.44
CA LEU A 84 0.12 -2.63 13.53
C LEU A 84 0.08 -1.12 13.74
N GLU A 85 -1.08 -0.63 14.15
CA GLU A 85 -1.33 0.76 14.48
C GLU A 85 -0.34 1.25 15.55
N THR A 86 0.16 2.48 15.39
CA THR A 86 1.02 3.13 16.39
C THR A 86 0.24 4.13 17.23
N ASP A 87 0.76 4.47 18.40
CA ASP A 87 0.18 5.49 19.29
C ASP A 87 0.59 6.93 18.89
N GLN A 88 1.07 7.12 17.66
CA GLN A 88 1.51 8.43 17.17
C GLN A 88 0.32 9.39 17.05
N ILE A 89 0.56 10.64 17.44
CA ILE A 89 -0.45 11.70 17.39
C ILE A 89 -0.70 12.07 15.92
N GLU A 90 -1.98 12.17 15.55
CA GLU A 90 -2.43 12.43 14.18
C GLU A 90 -1.77 13.67 13.53
N SER A 91 -1.60 14.76 14.29
CA SER A 91 -0.95 15.99 13.80
C SER A 91 0.51 15.78 13.38
N SER A 92 1.23 14.92 14.09
CA SER A 92 2.60 14.54 13.73
C SER A 92 2.62 13.72 12.45
N LEU A 93 1.67 12.79 12.30
CA LEU A 93 1.57 11.94 11.11
C LEU A 93 1.21 12.76 9.86
N ILE A 94 0.31 13.73 9.99
CA ILE A 94 -0.02 14.66 8.89
C ILE A 94 1.23 15.45 8.49
N THR A 95 1.99 15.98 9.46
CA THR A 95 3.22 16.74 9.18
C THR A 95 4.25 15.87 8.43
N GLU A 96 4.40 14.61 8.83
CA GLU A 96 5.28 13.66 8.16
C GLU A 96 4.80 13.32 6.75
N LEU A 97 3.50 13.08 6.55
CA LEU A 97 2.90 12.83 5.25
C LEU A 97 3.08 14.01 4.30
N GLU A 98 2.83 15.23 4.77
CA GLU A 98 3.03 16.46 4.00
C GLU A 98 4.49 16.63 3.58
N LYS A 99 5.44 16.32 4.47
CA LYS A 99 6.86 16.32 4.14
C LYS A 99 7.18 15.31 3.04
N ILE A 100 6.73 14.07 3.17
CA ILE A 100 6.93 13.02 2.17
C ILE A 100 6.37 13.45 0.81
N LEU A 101 5.16 14.02 0.76
CA LEU A 101 4.54 14.48 -0.48
C LEU A 101 5.29 15.64 -1.12
N ARG A 102 5.82 16.57 -0.32
CA ARG A 102 6.61 17.72 -0.79
C ARG A 102 7.93 17.29 -1.42
N ASP A 103 8.54 16.26 -0.84
CA ASP A 103 9.85 15.74 -1.22
C ASP A 103 9.72 14.61 -2.28
N ALA A 104 8.50 14.18 -2.62
CA ALA A 104 8.26 13.10 -3.56
C ALA A 104 8.51 13.53 -5.01
N GLU A 105 9.19 12.68 -5.77
CA GLU A 105 9.37 12.86 -7.21
C GLU A 105 8.10 12.44 -7.96
N LEU A 106 7.44 13.39 -8.63
CA LEU A 106 6.29 13.09 -9.49
C LEU A 106 6.74 12.36 -10.74
N VAL A 107 6.27 11.12 -10.89
CA VAL A 107 6.58 10.30 -12.06
C VAL A 107 5.73 10.77 -13.24
N ARG A 108 6.40 11.06 -14.36
CA ARG A 108 5.74 11.44 -15.63
C ARG A 108 5.68 10.24 -16.55
N CYS A 109 4.45 9.83 -16.89
CA CYS A 109 4.22 8.66 -17.73
C CYS A 109 3.57 9.09 -19.03
N GLY A 110 4.20 8.74 -20.16
CA GLY A 110 3.61 8.88 -21.50
C GLY A 110 2.64 7.75 -21.86
N CYS A 111 2.21 6.94 -20.89
CA CYS A 111 1.46 5.69 -21.13
C CYS A 111 0.00 5.88 -21.58
N ALA A 112 -0.42 7.10 -21.90
CA ALA A 112 -1.68 7.34 -22.60
C ALA A 112 -1.46 7.21 -24.11
N GLU A 113 -1.10 6.02 -24.58
CA GLU A 113 -1.49 5.61 -25.94
C GLU A 113 -2.83 4.86 -25.80
N PRO A 114 -3.82 5.15 -26.66
CA PRO A 114 -5.15 4.61 -26.50
C PRO A 114 -5.12 3.09 -26.60
N ALA A 115 -5.79 2.44 -25.66
CA ALA A 115 -6.15 1.03 -25.76
C ALA A 115 -7.16 0.87 -26.91
N ASP A 116 -6.66 0.84 -28.14
CA ASP A 116 -7.34 0.42 -29.37
C ASP A 116 -6.25 0.00 -30.37
N ALA A 117 -5.57 -1.11 -30.07
CA ALA A 117 -4.78 -1.86 -31.04
C ALA A 117 -4.89 -3.35 -30.67
N ASP A 118 -5.70 -4.05 -31.47
CA ASP A 118 -5.94 -5.49 -31.48
C ASP A 118 -6.98 -6.11 -30.53
N ARG A 119 -8.19 -6.26 -31.11
CA ARG A 119 -9.12 -7.41 -31.08
C ARG A 119 -10.11 -7.58 -29.93
#